data_AF-A0A3D5UM98-F1
#
_entry.id   AF-A0A3D5UM98-F1
#
_cell.length_a   1.000
_cell.length_b   1.000
_cell.length_c   1.000
_cell.angle_alpha   90.00
_cell.angle_beta   90.00
_cell.angle_gamma   90.00
#
_symmetry.space_group_name_H-M   'P 1'
#
loop_
_entity.id
_entity.type
_entity.pdbx_description
1 polymer ?
#
loop_
_entity_poly.entity_id
_entity_poly.type
_entity_poly.pdbx_seq_one_letter_code
_entity_poly.pdbx_strand_id
1 'polypeptide(L)'
;LHQTMETGGGRMRDCLCADMIRHFQGDHRRIHHALVVSSYATLISHGESLSDEIKDIVAYTALLHDIGIVESERKYNSSSGRHQEIEGPPIARRMLEKYNLPKKLVDRVAYIISKHHSYDCIDGIDFQIIVEADLLVNAADEQLSHKALSLLYKRYFSTKKGKELFRLLFPSPFSNNGAED
;
A
#
# COMPACT_ATOMS: atom_id res chain seq x y z
N LEU A 1 -29.74 -9.69 26.51
CA LEU A 1 -28.88 -8.63 25.94
C LEU A 1 -28.02 -9.26 24.86
N HIS A 2 -28.52 -9.31 23.63
CA HIS A 2 -27.72 -9.71 22.47
C HIS A 2 -26.78 -8.55 22.15
N GLN A 3 -25.49 -8.72 22.45
CA GLN A 3 -24.45 -7.90 21.85
C GLN A 3 -24.41 -8.24 20.35
N THR A 4 -24.92 -7.32 19.54
CA THR A 4 -24.65 -7.27 18.11
C THR A 4 -23.13 -7.19 17.91
N MET A 5 -22.58 -8.20 17.26
CA MET A 5 -21.19 -8.22 16.79
C MET A 5 -21.00 -7.10 15.77
N GLU A 6 -20.50 -5.95 16.21
CA GLU A 6 -19.97 -4.90 15.34
C GLU A 6 -18.70 -5.43 14.65
N THR A 7 -18.81 -5.65 13.34
CA THR A 7 -17.77 -5.73 12.31
C THR A 7 -16.31 -5.82 12.81
N GLY A 8 -15.84 -7.05 13.03
CA GLY A 8 -14.49 -7.32 13.58
C GLY A 8 -13.31 -6.77 12.75
N GLY A 9 -13.50 -6.49 11.46
CA GLY A 9 -12.44 -6.01 10.56
C GLY A 9 -11.92 -4.60 10.88
N GLY A 10 -12.79 -3.68 11.31
CA GLY A 10 -12.38 -2.30 11.64
C GLY A 10 -11.45 -2.24 12.85
N ARG A 11 -11.82 -2.93 13.93
CA ARG A 11 -11.01 -2.99 15.17
C ARG A 11 -9.65 -3.63 14.96
N MET A 12 -9.55 -4.62 14.08
CA MET A 12 -8.28 -5.27 13.77
C MET A 12 -7.33 -4.33 13.04
N ARG A 13 -7.81 -3.60 12.02
CA ARG A 13 -7.01 -2.63 11.28
C ARG A 13 -6.41 -1.58 12.21
N ASP A 14 -7.18 -1.07 13.16
CA ASP A 14 -6.71 -0.07 14.13
C ASP A 14 -5.59 -0.64 15.02
N CYS A 15 -5.73 -1.90 15.46
CA CYS A 15 -4.71 -2.58 16.24
C CYS A 15 -3.43 -2.82 15.43
N LEU A 16 -3.55 -3.22 14.16
CA LEU A 16 -2.41 -3.41 13.26
C LEU A 16 -1.70 -2.08 12.96
N CYS A 17 -2.45 -1.01 12.77
CA CYS A 17 -1.93 0.34 12.62
C CYS A 17 -1.11 0.76 13.85
N ALA A 18 -1.62 0.52 15.06
CA ALA A 18 -0.87 0.77 16.28
C ALA A 18 0.41 -0.06 16.38
N ASP A 19 0.40 -1.32 15.92
CA ASP A 19 1.59 -2.17 15.86
C ASP A 19 2.63 -1.66 14.85
N MET A 20 2.19 -1.15 13.69
CA MET A 20 3.07 -0.49 12.70
C MET A 20 3.71 0.77 13.30
N ILE A 21 2.94 1.62 13.99
CA ILE A 21 3.45 2.82 14.67
C ILE A 21 4.49 2.44 15.74
N ARG A 22 4.21 1.40 16.53
CA ARG A 22 5.15 0.86 17.53
C ARG A 22 6.41 0.25 16.91
N HIS A 23 6.37 -0.15 15.64
CA HIS A 23 7.54 -0.68 14.95
C HIS A 23 8.46 0.44 14.47
N PHE A 24 7.89 1.49 13.87
CA PHE A 24 8.68 2.62 13.34
C PHE A 24 9.15 3.62 14.42
N GLN A 25 8.57 3.61 15.62
CA GLN A 25 9.03 4.33 16.83
C GLN A 25 9.64 5.72 16.59
N GLY A 26 8.79 6.72 16.35
CA GLY A 26 9.23 8.11 16.19
C GLY A 26 9.75 8.46 14.80
N ASP A 27 9.83 7.50 13.87
CA ASP A 27 9.99 7.77 12.45
C ASP A 27 8.69 8.30 11.84
N HIS A 28 8.39 9.57 12.09
CA HIS A 28 7.16 10.21 11.64
C HIS A 28 6.98 10.15 10.12
N ARG A 29 8.08 10.19 9.36
CA ARG A 29 8.02 10.15 7.89
C ARG A 29 7.45 8.82 7.42
N ARG A 30 7.99 7.70 7.91
CA ARG A 30 7.53 6.35 7.51
C ARG A 30 6.15 6.03 8.05
N ILE A 31 5.85 6.47 9.26
CA ILE A 31 4.50 6.34 9.84
C ILE A 31 3.48 7.08 8.97
N HIS A 32 3.74 8.34 8.62
CA HIS A 32 2.82 9.12 7.79
C HIS A 32 2.69 8.52 6.38
N HIS A 33 3.79 8.10 5.76
CA HIS A 33 3.78 7.42 4.46
C HIS A 33 2.82 6.23 4.47
N ALA A 34 3.01 5.28 5.41
CA ALA A 34 2.17 4.10 5.52
C ALA A 34 0.68 4.43 5.76
N LEU A 35 0.37 5.47 6.56
CA LEU A 35 -1.01 5.90 6.81
C LEU A 35 -1.68 6.51 5.58
N VAL A 36 -0.96 7.33 4.82
CA VAL A 36 -1.48 7.95 3.59
C VAL A 36 -1.64 6.90 2.50
N VAL A 37 -0.64 6.01 2.32
CA VAL A 37 -0.74 4.86 1.39
C VAL A 37 -1.93 3.97 1.74
N SER A 38 -2.12 3.63 3.03
CA SER A 38 -3.29 2.86 3.50
C SER A 38 -4.62 3.54 3.17
N SER A 39 -4.67 4.86 3.25
CA SER A 39 -5.86 5.65 2.93
C SER A 39 -6.19 5.59 1.43
N TYR A 40 -5.19 5.81 0.55
CA TYR A 40 -5.38 5.67 -0.89
C TYR A 40 -5.73 4.24 -1.29
N ALA A 41 -5.03 3.24 -0.77
CA ALA A 41 -5.31 1.83 -1.05
C ALA A 41 -6.74 1.45 -0.66
N THR A 42 -7.23 1.93 0.49
CA THR A 42 -8.63 1.74 0.93
C THR A 42 -9.60 2.36 -0.08
N LEU A 43 -9.39 3.63 -0.45
CA LEU A 43 -10.24 4.33 -1.42
C LEU A 43 -10.29 3.63 -2.78
N ILE A 44 -9.13 3.19 -3.29
CA ILE A 44 -9.05 2.42 -4.54
C ILE A 44 -9.83 1.12 -4.38
N SER A 45 -9.55 0.33 -3.33
CA SER A 45 -10.23 -0.96 -3.11
C SER A 45 -11.75 -0.88 -2.96
N HIS A 46 -12.29 0.24 -2.44
CA HIS A 46 -13.73 0.48 -2.33
C HIS A 46 -14.35 0.95 -3.65
N GLY A 47 -13.56 1.59 -4.51
CA GLY A 47 -13.96 1.97 -5.86
C GLY A 47 -13.91 0.82 -6.86
N GLU A 48 -13.24 -0.28 -6.52
CA GLU A 48 -13.19 -1.52 -7.27
C GLU A 48 -14.17 -2.55 -6.67
N SER A 49 -14.85 -3.35 -7.50
CA SER A 49 -15.81 -4.35 -7.05
C SER A 49 -15.12 -5.61 -6.47
N LEU A 50 -14.50 -5.48 -5.30
CA LEU A 50 -13.68 -6.52 -4.67
C LEU A 50 -14.41 -7.23 -3.53
N SER A 51 -14.03 -8.49 -3.27
CA SER A 51 -14.46 -9.22 -2.07
C SER A 51 -13.82 -8.63 -0.81
N ASP A 52 -14.43 -8.88 0.34
CA ASP A 52 -13.90 -8.38 1.61
C ASP A 52 -12.53 -9.01 1.95
N GLU A 53 -12.28 -10.27 1.57
CA GLU A 53 -10.96 -10.92 1.70
C GLU A 53 -9.87 -10.13 0.95
N ILE A 54 -10.16 -9.67 -0.27
CA ILE A 54 -9.21 -8.87 -1.07
C ILE A 54 -9.00 -7.49 -0.44
N LYS A 55 -10.07 -6.85 0.06
CA LYS A 55 -9.97 -5.55 0.75
C LYS A 55 -9.12 -5.65 2.01
N ASP A 56 -9.26 -6.73 2.78
CA ASP A 56 -8.42 -6.99 3.95
C ASP A 56 -6.95 -7.17 3.56
N ILE A 57 -6.67 -7.95 2.50
CA ILE A 57 -5.30 -8.10 1.96
C ILE A 57 -4.72 -6.73 1.60
N VAL A 58 -5.47 -5.89 0.88
CA VAL A 58 -5.05 -4.54 0.49
C VAL A 58 -4.79 -3.68 1.73
N ALA A 59 -5.74 -3.64 2.67
CA ALA A 59 -5.64 -2.79 3.85
C ALA A 59 -4.41 -3.15 4.72
N TYR A 60 -4.16 -4.44 4.94
CA TYR A 60 -3.04 -4.89 5.77
C TYR A 60 -1.71 -4.74 5.03
N THR A 61 -1.67 -5.05 3.73
CA THR A 61 -0.45 -4.88 2.94
C THR A 61 -0.05 -3.41 2.86
N ALA A 62 -1.00 -2.50 2.64
CA ALA A 62 -0.71 -1.07 2.55
C ALA A 62 -0.11 -0.50 3.85
N LEU A 63 -0.58 -0.97 5.02
CA LEU A 63 0.01 -0.58 6.31
C LEU A 63 1.43 -1.12 6.52
N LEU A 64 1.75 -2.28 5.94
CA LEU A 64 2.96 -3.03 6.25
C LEU A 64 3.99 -3.09 5.11
N HIS A 65 3.72 -2.50 3.94
CA HIS A 65 4.58 -2.66 2.76
C HIS A 65 6.05 -2.30 3.04
N ASP A 66 6.27 -1.19 3.73
CA ASP A 66 7.58 -0.66 4.11
C ASP A 66 8.13 -1.20 5.44
N ILE A 67 7.48 -2.18 6.08
CA ILE A 67 7.87 -2.64 7.43
C ILE A 67 9.28 -3.26 7.46
N GLY A 68 9.81 -3.64 6.29
CA GLY A 68 11.17 -4.15 6.13
C GLY A 68 12.27 -3.10 6.30
N ILE A 69 11.96 -1.80 6.27
CA ILE A 69 12.99 -0.76 6.27
C ILE A 69 13.88 -0.81 7.52
N VAL A 70 13.29 -0.92 8.71
CA VAL A 70 14.03 -0.89 9.99
C VAL A 70 15.09 -2.00 10.03
N GLU A 71 14.71 -3.20 9.61
CA GLU A 71 15.61 -4.34 9.59
C GLU A 71 16.63 -4.27 8.43
N SER A 72 16.23 -3.67 7.31
CA SER A 72 17.14 -3.41 6.19
C SER A 72 18.26 -2.45 6.57
N GLU A 73 17.93 -1.37 7.29
CA GLU A 73 18.90 -0.42 7.81
C GLU A 73 19.81 -1.09 8.85
N ARG A 74 19.24 -1.89 9.76
CA ARG A 74 20.01 -2.59 10.80
C ARG A 74 21.02 -3.59 10.23
N LYS A 75 20.64 -4.37 9.22
CA LYS A 75 21.47 -5.46 8.66
C LYS A 75 22.41 -4.99 7.56
N TYR A 76 21.97 -4.04 6.72
CA TYR A 76 22.66 -3.69 5.48
C TYR A 76 23.06 -2.22 5.40
N ASN A 77 22.74 -1.42 6.43
CA ASN A 77 22.93 0.04 6.41
C ASN A 77 22.29 0.70 5.17
N SER A 78 21.11 0.21 4.77
CA SER A 78 20.44 0.60 3.54
C SER A 78 18.93 0.42 3.64
N SER A 79 18.18 1.41 3.16
CA SER A 79 16.73 1.34 2.98
C SER A 79 16.32 0.88 1.57
N SER A 80 17.21 0.23 0.81
CA SER A 80 16.92 -0.16 -0.58
C SER A 80 15.75 -1.14 -0.67
N GLY A 81 14.92 -0.99 -1.69
CA GLY A 81 13.74 -1.85 -1.88
C GLY A 81 14.06 -3.34 -1.91
N ARG A 82 15.20 -3.73 -2.50
CA ARG A 82 15.67 -5.13 -2.51
C ARG A 82 15.82 -5.71 -1.11
N HIS A 83 16.35 -4.95 -0.16
CA HIS A 83 16.50 -5.43 1.22
C HIS A 83 15.16 -5.46 1.95
N GLN A 84 14.30 -4.48 1.68
CA GLN A 84 12.95 -4.45 2.26
C GLN A 84 12.11 -5.66 1.82
N GLU A 85 12.20 -6.04 0.55
CA GLU A 85 11.53 -7.23 0.00
C GLU A 85 12.02 -8.54 0.65
N ILE A 86 13.25 -8.56 1.17
CA ILE A 86 13.81 -9.71 1.92
C ILE A 86 13.33 -9.68 3.38
N GLU A 87 13.40 -8.53 4.03
CA GLU A 87 13.21 -8.40 5.48
C GLU A 87 11.76 -8.14 5.91
N GLY A 88 10.95 -7.52 5.06
CA GLY A 88 9.55 -7.18 5.31
C GLY A 88 8.64 -8.39 5.54
N PRO A 89 8.65 -9.42 4.67
CA PRO A 89 7.75 -10.57 4.79
C PRO A 89 7.80 -11.30 6.16
N PRO A 90 8.96 -11.66 6.73
CA PRO A 90 8.98 -12.30 8.05
C PRO A 90 8.51 -11.38 9.19
N ILE A 91 8.69 -10.06 9.07
CA ILE A 91 8.19 -9.10 10.07
C ILE A 91 6.65 -8.99 9.98
N ALA A 92 6.12 -8.82 8.77
CA ALA A 92 4.68 -8.73 8.53
C ALA A 92 3.94 -9.99 9.02
N ARG A 93 4.49 -11.19 8.76
CA ARG A 93 3.93 -12.45 9.26
C ARG A 93 3.79 -12.46 10.77
N ARG A 94 4.87 -12.13 11.50
CA ARG A 94 4.86 -12.08 12.97
C ARG A 94 3.85 -11.06 13.53
N MET A 95 3.63 -9.95 12.83
CA MET A 95 2.63 -8.97 13.23
C MET A 95 1.21 -9.53 13.02
N LEU A 96 0.95 -10.13 11.87
CA LEU A 96 -0.38 -10.61 11.49
C LEU A 96 -0.82 -11.88 12.25
N GLU A 97 0.13 -12.75 12.64
CA GLU A 97 -0.14 -13.97 13.42
C GLU A 97 -0.87 -13.71 14.75
N LYS A 98 -0.73 -12.50 15.32
CA LYS A 98 -1.42 -12.08 16.55
C LYS A 98 -2.94 -12.00 16.41
N TYR A 99 -3.46 -11.94 15.18
CA TYR A 99 -4.87 -11.67 14.89
C TYR A 99 -5.64 -12.90 14.38
N ASN A 100 -5.06 -14.10 14.46
CA ASN A 100 -5.70 -15.38 14.09
C ASN A 100 -6.31 -15.38 12.66
N LEU A 101 -5.59 -14.79 11.72
CA LEU A 101 -5.99 -14.68 10.32
C LEU A 101 -5.83 -16.00 9.56
N PRO A 102 -6.60 -16.22 8.48
CA PRO A 102 -6.36 -17.34 7.58
C PRO A 102 -4.93 -17.31 7.02
N LYS A 103 -4.24 -18.45 7.05
CA LYS A 103 -2.86 -18.58 6.56
C LYS A 103 -2.69 -18.05 5.13
N LYS A 104 -3.67 -18.34 4.25
CA LYS A 104 -3.68 -17.90 2.85
C LYS A 104 -3.62 -16.37 2.71
N LEU A 105 -4.36 -15.66 3.58
CA LEU A 105 -4.37 -14.20 3.60
C LEU A 105 -3.01 -13.66 4.05
N VAL A 106 -2.46 -14.20 5.14
CA VAL A 106 -1.12 -13.81 5.64
C VAL A 106 -0.04 -14.10 4.60
N ASP A 107 -0.12 -15.25 3.93
CA ASP A 107 0.79 -15.62 2.85
C ASP A 107 0.71 -14.64 1.68
N ARG A 108 -0.50 -14.20 1.30
CA ARG A 108 -0.69 -13.24 0.21
C ARG A 108 -0.17 -11.85 0.57
N VAL A 109 -0.42 -11.36 1.79
CA VAL A 109 0.15 -10.10 2.28
C VAL A 109 1.68 -10.17 2.23
N ALA A 110 2.27 -11.22 2.81
CA ALA A 110 3.72 -11.39 2.83
C ALA A 110 4.31 -11.53 1.42
N TYR A 111 3.60 -12.16 0.49
CA TYR A 111 4.00 -12.24 -0.92
C TYR A 111 4.09 -10.86 -1.57
N ILE A 112 3.05 -10.03 -1.44
CA ILE A 112 3.05 -8.68 -2.02
C ILE A 112 4.18 -7.84 -1.41
N ILE A 113 4.35 -7.89 -0.08
CA ILE A 113 5.47 -7.20 0.61
C ILE A 113 6.83 -7.67 0.07
N SER A 114 6.98 -8.96 -0.26
CA SER A 114 8.23 -9.50 -0.82
C SER A 114 8.55 -9.06 -2.25
N LYS A 115 7.63 -8.32 -2.89
CA LYS A 115 7.71 -7.92 -4.30
C LYS A 115 7.26 -6.49 -4.55
N HIS A 116 6.97 -5.69 -3.53
CA HIS A 116 6.29 -4.41 -3.74
C HIS A 116 7.14 -3.37 -4.50
N HIS A 117 8.45 -3.58 -4.68
CA HIS A 117 9.31 -2.78 -5.57
C HIS A 117 9.59 -3.47 -6.92
N SER A 118 9.13 -4.70 -7.10
CA SER A 118 9.22 -5.52 -8.31
C SER A 118 7.91 -5.45 -9.10
N TYR A 119 7.65 -4.30 -9.74
CA TYR A 119 6.36 -4.00 -10.40
C TYR A 119 5.99 -4.95 -11.56
N ASP A 120 6.96 -5.67 -12.12
CA ASP A 120 6.75 -6.73 -13.11
C ASP A 120 6.14 -8.01 -12.51
N CYS A 121 6.16 -8.15 -11.18
CA CYS A 121 5.59 -9.28 -10.45
C CYS A 121 4.10 -9.09 -10.08
N ILE A 122 3.47 -7.98 -10.50
CA ILE A 122 2.03 -7.74 -10.26
C ILE A 122 1.21 -8.86 -10.92
N ASP A 123 0.57 -9.67 -10.09
CA ASP A 123 -0.17 -10.88 -10.50
C ASP A 123 -1.66 -10.83 -10.09
N GLY A 124 -2.10 -9.71 -9.50
CA GLY A 124 -3.46 -9.56 -8.98
C GLY A 124 -3.84 -8.11 -8.73
N ILE A 125 -5.16 -7.88 -8.64
CA ILE A 125 -5.73 -6.54 -8.41
C ILE A 125 -5.34 -5.97 -7.03
N ASP A 126 -5.21 -6.82 -6.02
CA ASP A 126 -4.70 -6.45 -4.69
C ASP A 126 -3.29 -5.85 -4.79
N PHE A 127 -2.37 -6.52 -5.48
CA PHE A 127 -1.01 -6.05 -5.66
C PHE A 127 -0.99 -4.75 -6.50
N GLN A 128 -1.75 -4.70 -7.60
CA GLN A 128 -1.87 -3.50 -8.40
C GLN A 128 -2.31 -2.27 -7.59
N ILE A 129 -3.25 -2.45 -6.63
CA ILE A 129 -3.72 -1.38 -5.76
C ILE A 129 -2.62 -0.89 -4.81
N ILE A 130 -1.80 -1.79 -4.26
CA ILE A 130 -0.68 -1.41 -3.38
C ILE A 130 0.33 -0.56 -4.14
N VAL A 131 0.71 -0.98 -5.34
CA VAL A 131 1.66 -0.24 -6.18
C VAL A 131 1.09 1.13 -6.56
N GLU A 132 -0.18 1.21 -6.98
CA GLU A 132 -0.80 2.48 -7.33
C GLU A 132 -0.90 3.43 -6.13
N ALA A 133 -1.27 2.93 -4.96
CA ALA A 133 -1.39 3.74 -3.75
C ALA A 133 -0.03 4.28 -3.28
N ASP A 134 1.01 3.45 -3.29
CA ASP A 134 2.38 3.86 -2.93
C ASP A 134 2.92 4.89 -3.94
N LEU A 135 2.72 4.65 -5.23
CA LEU A 135 3.12 5.59 -6.29
C LEU A 135 2.41 6.95 -6.22
N LEU A 136 1.15 7.01 -5.76
CA LEU A 136 0.45 8.28 -5.54
C LEU A 136 1.15 9.13 -4.49
N VAL A 137 1.58 8.52 -3.37
CA VAL A 137 2.25 9.23 -2.28
C VAL A 137 3.66 9.62 -2.69
N ASN A 138 4.43 8.68 -3.24
CA ASN A 138 5.80 8.93 -3.70
C ASN A 138 5.85 10.05 -4.76
N ALA A 139 4.92 10.05 -5.72
CA ALA A 139 4.88 11.10 -6.75
C ALA A 139 4.63 12.51 -6.18
N ALA A 140 3.83 12.60 -5.11
CA ALA A 140 3.54 13.86 -4.42
C ALA A 140 4.72 14.31 -3.56
N ASP A 141 5.29 13.39 -2.76
CA ASP A 141 6.42 13.66 -1.86
C ASP A 141 7.69 14.06 -2.64
N GLU A 142 7.93 13.44 -3.80
CA GLU A 142 9.06 13.75 -4.69
C GLU A 142 8.81 14.95 -5.62
N GLN A 143 7.58 15.51 -5.63
CA GLN A 143 7.18 16.63 -6.49
C GLN A 143 7.54 16.41 -7.97
N LEU A 144 7.15 15.26 -8.51
CA LEU A 144 7.52 14.85 -9.87
C LEU A 144 7.05 15.86 -10.93
N SER A 145 7.88 16.05 -11.97
CA SER A 145 7.52 16.88 -13.13
C SER A 145 6.30 16.33 -13.89
N HIS A 146 5.58 17.19 -14.63
CA HIS A 146 4.44 16.75 -15.46
C HIS A 146 4.79 15.62 -16.43
N LYS A 147 5.99 15.66 -17.03
CA LYS A 147 6.45 14.59 -17.93
C LYS A 147 6.62 13.26 -17.17
N ALA A 148 7.21 13.30 -15.96
CA ALA A 148 7.38 12.11 -15.14
C ALA A 148 6.02 11.56 -14.66
N LEU A 149 5.11 12.42 -14.22
CA LEU A 149 3.75 12.05 -13.83
C LEU A 149 3.00 11.35 -14.97
N SER A 150 3.06 11.89 -16.19
CA SER A 150 2.40 11.30 -17.36
C SER A 150 2.97 9.92 -17.74
N LEU A 151 4.29 9.72 -17.58
CA LEU A 151 4.92 8.42 -17.81
C LEU A 151 4.54 7.41 -16.72
N LEU A 152 4.58 7.84 -15.46
CA LEU A 152 4.20 7.02 -14.30
C LEU A 152 2.75 6.54 -14.44
N TYR A 153 1.83 7.47 -14.75
CA TYR A 153 0.42 7.20 -14.99
C TYR A 153 0.21 6.14 -16.07
N LYS A 154 0.79 6.33 -17.25
CA LYS A 154 0.63 5.40 -18.39
C LYS A 154 1.21 4.02 -18.10
N ARG A 155 2.27 3.94 -17.29
CA ARG A 155 3.02 2.71 -17.07
C ARG A 155 2.46 1.84 -15.96
N TYR A 156 1.99 2.45 -14.87
CA TYR A 156 1.69 1.69 -13.63
C TYR A 156 0.25 1.81 -13.15
N PHE A 157 -0.53 2.77 -13.64
CA PHE A 157 -1.93 2.90 -13.23
C PHE A 157 -2.83 2.12 -14.18
N SER A 158 -3.51 1.13 -13.63
CA SER A 158 -4.42 0.20 -14.30
C SER A 158 -5.84 0.27 -13.75
N THR A 159 -6.01 0.42 -12.42
CA THR A 159 -7.34 0.44 -11.80
C THR A 159 -8.14 1.68 -12.21
N LYS A 160 -9.46 1.56 -12.25
CA LYS A 160 -10.33 2.69 -12.61
C LYS A 160 -10.24 3.77 -11.54
N LYS A 161 -10.33 3.39 -10.26
CA LYS A 161 -10.31 4.33 -9.16
C LYS A 161 -8.91 4.94 -8.94
N GLY A 162 -7.83 4.18 -9.07
CA GLY A 162 -6.47 4.73 -8.99
C GLY A 162 -6.20 5.76 -10.08
N LYS A 163 -6.65 5.50 -11.32
CA LYS A 163 -6.58 6.47 -12.42
C LYS A 163 -7.37 7.75 -12.16
N GLU A 164 -8.54 7.64 -11.53
CA GLU A 164 -9.35 8.79 -11.13
C GLU A 164 -8.63 9.63 -10.06
N LEU A 165 -8.18 8.99 -8.98
CA LEU A 165 -7.45 9.67 -7.90
C LEU A 165 -6.18 10.33 -8.40
N PHE A 166 -5.43 9.69 -9.30
CA PHE A 166 -4.23 10.27 -9.89
C PHE A 166 -4.53 11.60 -10.61
N ARG A 167 -5.61 11.66 -11.40
CA ARG A 167 -5.99 12.90 -12.10
C ARG A 167 -6.49 13.99 -11.16
N LEU A 168 -7.14 13.61 -10.06
CA LEU A 168 -7.59 14.55 -9.04
C LEU A 168 -6.40 15.15 -8.27
N LEU A 169 -5.40 14.32 -7.93
CA LEU A 169 -4.21 14.74 -7.21
C LEU A 169 -3.25 15.56 -8.10
N PHE A 170 -3.18 15.20 -9.38
CA PHE A 170 -2.31 15.82 -10.37
C PHE A 170 -3.11 16.29 -11.60
N PRO A 171 -3.81 17.44 -11.53
CA PRO A 171 -4.67 17.89 -12.63
C PRO A 171 -3.90 18.44 -13.84
N SER A 172 -2.78 19.13 -13.59
CA SER A 172 -1.99 19.82 -14.63
C SER A 172 -1.30 18.93 -15.70
N PRO A 173 -0.81 17.70 -15.43
CA PRO A 173 -0.29 16.83 -16.49
C PRO A 173 -1.34 16.35 -17.50
N PHE A 174 -2.64 16.55 -17.23
CA PHE A 174 -3.76 16.12 -18.07
C PHE A 174 -4.68 17.25 -18.52
N SER A 175 -4.37 18.50 -18.18
CA SER A 175 -5.10 19.65 -18.69
C SER A 175 -4.72 19.88 -20.16
N ASN A 176 -5.67 19.63 -21.06
CA ASN A 176 -5.57 19.83 -22.50
C ASN A 176 -5.07 21.23 -22.85
N ASN A 177 -3.91 21.29 -23.51
CA ASN A 177 -3.76 22.21 -24.64
C ASN A 177 -4.39 21.53 -25.85
N GLY A 178 -5.68 21.77 -26.10
CA GLY A 178 -6.36 21.36 -27.34
C GLY A 178 -7.10 20.02 -27.27
N ALA A 179 -8.16 19.94 -28.06
CA ALA A 179 -9.14 18.86 -28.15
C ALA A 179 -8.59 17.56 -28.79
N GLU A 180 -9.47 16.53 -28.79
CA GLU A 180 -9.39 15.22 -29.47
C GLU A 180 -8.63 14.14 -28.68
N ASP A 181 -9.17 12.94 -28.37
CA ASP A 181 -10.24 12.12 -28.98
C ASP A 181 -11.34 11.67 -27.98
#